data_AF-A0A7X8Q5Z1-F1
#
_entry.id   AF-A0A7X8Q5Z1-F1
#
_cell.length_a   1.000
_cell.length_b   1.000
_cell.length_c   1.000
_cell.angle_alpha   90.00
_cell.angle_beta   90.00
_cell.angle_gamma   90.00
#
_symmetry.space_group_name_H-M   'P 1'
#
loop_
_entity.id
_entity.type
_entity.pdbx_description
1 polymer ?
#
loop_
_entity_poly.entity_id
_entity_poly.type
_entity_poly.pdbx_seq_one_letter_code
_entity_poly.pdbx_strand_id
1 'polypeptide(L)'
;MRSKRSLLLRVITYAIILMWIIFTIGPLYWLLSSTFKPSSEAIGYPPTLFPKNPTLQNFKNLFTASRFNFYSYGHSFIIGSGAMLISLLVAMFAGYGLSRVRFKGKQIVMTTILLFQMVPILATLIPLYQTFSQYGLYNTHLGLMLIYATQTAPMNTWLLKGYFDTIPYSIEEAAQIDGLSRLATL
;
A
#
# COMPACT_ATOMS: atom_id res chain seq x y z
N MET A 1 22.02 -39.39 -16.20
CA MET A 1 22.53 -38.26 -15.38
C MET A 1 21.64 -37.02 -15.32
N ARG A 2 20.81 -36.71 -16.35
CA ARG A 2 19.87 -35.55 -16.31
C ARG A 2 18.80 -35.61 -15.21
N SER A 3 18.28 -36.80 -14.85
CA SER A 3 17.18 -36.91 -13.85
C SER A 3 17.61 -36.61 -12.41
N LYS A 4 18.83 -37.00 -12.00
CA LYS A 4 19.36 -36.70 -10.66
C LYS A 4 19.61 -35.20 -10.46
N ARG A 5 20.08 -34.50 -11.50
CA ARG A 5 20.23 -33.03 -11.48
C ARG A 5 18.88 -32.31 -11.36
N SER A 6 17.84 -32.81 -12.06
CA SER A 6 16.49 -32.25 -11.92
C SER A 6 15.85 -32.52 -10.56
N LEU A 7 16.15 -33.66 -9.92
CA LEU A 7 15.68 -33.97 -8.57
C LEU A 7 16.36 -33.08 -7.53
N LEU A 8 17.68 -32.93 -7.60
CA LEU A 8 18.44 -32.05 -6.70
C LEU A 8 17.96 -30.61 -6.78
N LEU A 9 17.76 -30.08 -7.99
CA LEU A 9 17.23 -28.74 -8.19
C LEU A 9 15.84 -28.57 -7.56
N ARG A 10 14.94 -29.55 -7.72
CA ARG A 10 13.63 -29.51 -7.07
C ARG A 10 13.73 -29.48 -5.55
N VAL A 11 14.58 -30.33 -4.96
CA VAL A 11 14.79 -30.36 -3.50
C VAL A 11 15.31 -29.01 -3.00
N ILE A 12 16.29 -28.42 -3.69
CA ILE A 12 16.81 -27.08 -3.37
C ILE A 12 15.71 -26.02 -3.50
N THR A 13 14.93 -26.04 -4.59
CA THR A 13 13.81 -25.12 -4.78
C THR A 13 12.78 -25.24 -3.65
N TYR A 14 12.37 -26.45 -3.27
CA TYR A 14 11.43 -26.65 -2.16
C TYR A 14 12.02 -26.23 -0.81
N ALA A 15 13.31 -26.47 -0.57
CA ALA A 15 13.98 -26.02 0.65
C ALA A 15 14.00 -24.49 0.74
N ILE A 16 14.30 -23.79 -0.36
CA ILE A 16 14.27 -22.33 -0.43
C ILE A 16 12.86 -21.81 -0.20
N ILE A 17 11.84 -22.41 -0.84
CA ILE A 17 10.44 -22.02 -0.65
C ILE A 17 10.03 -22.21 0.81
N LEU A 18 10.38 -23.35 1.43
CA LEU A 18 10.05 -23.62 2.84
C LEU A 18 10.71 -22.61 3.78
N MET A 19 11.99 -22.30 3.55
CA MET A 19 12.71 -21.28 4.30
C MET A 19 12.05 -19.90 4.16
N TRP A 20 11.64 -19.55 2.94
CA TRP A 20 10.94 -18.29 2.66
C TRP A 20 9.59 -18.21 3.36
N ILE A 21 8.83 -19.32 3.38
CA ILE A 21 7.56 -19.42 4.12
C ILE A 21 7.81 -19.22 5.62
N ILE A 22 8.79 -19.91 6.20
CA ILE A 22 9.08 -19.78 7.64
C ILE A 22 9.49 -18.33 7.97
N PHE A 23 10.32 -17.71 7.13
CA PHE A 23 10.75 -16.33 7.32
C PHE A 23 9.62 -15.32 7.24
N THR A 24 8.69 -15.49 6.29
CA THR A 24 7.57 -14.55 6.06
C THR A 24 6.38 -14.80 6.99
N ILE A 25 5.98 -16.06 7.17
CA ILE A 25 4.82 -16.46 7.97
C ILE A 25 5.17 -16.60 9.44
N GLY A 26 6.43 -16.89 9.79
CA GLY A 26 6.86 -17.06 11.19
C GLY A 26 6.48 -15.89 12.10
N PRO A 27 6.80 -14.63 11.75
CA PRO A 27 6.39 -13.46 12.54
C PRO A 27 4.88 -13.26 12.61
N LEU A 28 4.14 -13.57 11.53
CA LEU A 28 2.67 -13.50 11.51
C LEU A 28 2.05 -14.56 12.43
N TYR A 29 2.60 -15.77 12.40
CA TYR A 29 2.24 -16.84 13.33
C TYR A 29 2.54 -16.43 14.77
N TRP A 30 3.70 -15.82 15.03
CA TRP A 30 4.06 -15.32 16.35
C TRP A 30 3.04 -14.30 16.86
N LEU A 31 2.68 -13.33 16.01
CA LEU A 31 1.66 -12.33 16.32
C LEU A 31 0.32 -13.00 16.63
N LEU A 32 -0.13 -13.94 15.80
CA LEU A 32 -1.38 -14.66 16.02
C LEU A 32 -1.35 -15.48 17.32
N SER A 33 -0.29 -16.24 17.55
CA SER A 33 -0.06 -17.01 18.77
C SER A 33 -0.09 -16.13 20.02
N SER A 34 0.49 -14.92 19.95
CA SER A 34 0.47 -13.97 21.07
C SER A 34 -0.94 -13.51 21.46
N THR A 35 -1.90 -13.48 20.52
CA THR A 35 -3.29 -13.10 20.82
C THR A 35 -4.00 -14.11 21.74
N PHE A 36 -3.52 -15.36 21.75
CA PHE A 36 -4.05 -16.43 22.61
C PHE A 36 -3.25 -16.64 23.90
N LYS A 37 -2.26 -15.79 24.19
CA LYS A 37 -1.44 -15.87 25.40
C LYS A 37 -1.86 -14.84 26.44
N PRO A 38 -1.79 -15.14 27.75
CA PRO A 38 -1.85 -14.13 28.79
C PRO A 38 -0.73 -13.10 28.62
N SER A 39 -0.94 -11.84 29.02
CA SER A 39 0.05 -10.76 28.83
C SER A 39 1.43 -11.10 29.42
N SER A 40 1.48 -11.80 30.55
CA SER A 40 2.72 -12.26 31.19
C SER A 40 3.49 -13.29 30.37
N GLU A 41 2.79 -14.13 29.60
CA GLU A 41 3.41 -15.11 28.70
C GLU A 41 3.81 -14.45 27.37
N ALA A 42 3.00 -13.52 26.86
CA ALA A 42 3.25 -12.84 25.58
C ALA A 42 4.54 -12.00 25.58
N ILE A 43 4.88 -11.37 26.71
CA ILE A 43 6.11 -10.56 26.89
C ILE A 43 7.18 -11.27 27.73
N GLY A 44 6.88 -12.49 28.21
CA GLY A 44 7.72 -13.24 29.14
C GLY A 44 8.94 -13.87 28.48
N TYR A 45 9.97 -14.13 29.29
CA TYR A 45 11.17 -14.86 28.89
C TYR A 45 11.26 -16.21 29.65
N PRO A 46 11.55 -17.34 28.98
CA PRO A 46 11.83 -17.46 27.55
C PRO A 46 10.57 -17.35 26.67
N PRO A 47 10.71 -16.82 25.43
CA PRO A 47 9.62 -16.73 24.47
C PRO A 47 9.00 -18.11 24.17
N THR A 48 7.69 -18.25 24.33
CA THR A 48 6.98 -19.48 23.96
C THR A 48 6.50 -19.38 22.51
N LEU A 49 6.72 -20.40 21.68
CA LEU A 49 6.19 -20.41 20.30
C LEU A 49 4.69 -20.71 20.31
N PHE A 50 4.30 -21.78 21.00
CA PHE A 50 2.91 -22.18 21.21
C PHE A 50 2.40 -21.64 22.55
N PRO A 51 1.13 -21.21 22.64
CA PRO A 51 0.55 -20.78 23.91
C PRO A 51 0.56 -21.94 24.91
N LYS A 52 1.25 -21.78 26.03
CA LYS A 52 1.24 -22.77 27.12
C LYS A 52 -0.08 -22.73 27.88
N ASN A 53 -0.65 -21.53 28.04
CA ASN A 53 -1.95 -21.32 28.68
C ASN A 53 -2.89 -20.60 27.70
N PRO A 54 -3.49 -21.29 26.72
CA PRO A 54 -4.37 -20.66 25.75
C PRO A 54 -5.53 -19.93 26.43
N THR A 55 -5.76 -18.68 26.04
CA THR A 55 -6.83 -17.85 26.59
C THR A 55 -7.46 -16.99 25.50
N LEU A 56 -8.76 -16.70 25.66
CA LEU A 56 -9.51 -15.73 24.84
C LEU A 56 -9.67 -14.38 25.54
N GLN A 57 -8.99 -14.17 26.67
CA GLN A 57 -9.14 -12.96 27.46
C GLN A 57 -8.76 -11.69 26.68
N ASN A 58 -7.78 -11.75 25.79
CA ASN A 58 -7.42 -10.61 24.94
C ASN A 58 -8.56 -10.21 24.00
N PHE A 59 -9.27 -11.18 23.41
CA PHE A 59 -10.46 -10.92 22.59
C PHE A 59 -11.62 -10.39 23.43
N LYS A 60 -11.88 -10.99 24.60
CA LYS A 60 -12.91 -10.49 25.51
C LYS A 60 -12.62 -9.04 25.91
N ASN A 61 -11.40 -8.76 26.35
CA ASN A 61 -10.93 -7.42 26.70
C ASN A 61 -11.08 -6.46 25.52
N LEU A 62 -10.80 -6.91 24.29
CA LEU A 62 -11.04 -6.10 23.10
C LEU A 62 -12.52 -5.69 23.01
N PHE A 63 -13.47 -6.63 23.08
CA PHE A 63 -14.89 -6.30 22.91
C PHE A 63 -15.56 -5.68 24.15
N THR A 64 -15.01 -5.85 25.35
CA THR A 64 -15.59 -5.32 26.60
C THR A 64 -14.91 -4.05 27.10
N ALA A 65 -13.68 -3.75 26.65
CA ALA A 65 -13.03 -2.51 27.03
C ALA A 65 -13.75 -1.32 26.38
N SER A 66 -14.01 -0.28 27.16
CA SER A 66 -14.66 0.97 26.71
C SER A 66 -13.95 1.69 25.56
N ARG A 67 -12.72 1.26 25.22
CA ARG A 67 -11.88 1.83 24.17
C ARG A 67 -12.08 1.19 22.80
N PHE A 68 -12.77 0.05 22.70
CA PHE A 68 -13.01 -0.58 21.41
C PHE A 68 -14.16 0.10 20.69
N ASN A 69 -13.77 1.08 19.88
CA ASN A 69 -14.68 1.93 19.15
C ASN A 69 -14.73 1.47 17.68
N PHE A 70 -15.77 0.73 17.32
CA PHE A 70 -16.03 0.33 15.93
C PHE A 70 -16.07 1.54 14.98
N TYR A 71 -16.48 2.73 15.46
CA TYR A 71 -16.49 3.95 14.65
C TYR A 71 -15.08 4.36 14.21
N SER A 72 -14.05 4.14 15.02
CA SER A 72 -12.65 4.44 14.65
C SER A 72 -12.18 3.62 13.44
N TYR A 73 -12.58 2.34 13.35
CA TYR A 73 -12.29 1.50 12.19
C TYR A 73 -13.05 1.98 10.95
N GLY A 74 -14.30 2.41 11.12
CA GLY A 74 -15.09 3.04 10.04
C GLY A 74 -14.39 4.28 9.48
N HIS A 75 -13.86 5.15 10.36
CA HIS A 75 -13.08 6.32 9.93
C HIS A 75 -11.82 5.93 9.15
N SER A 76 -11.05 4.93 9.61
CA SER A 76 -9.88 4.44 8.89
C SER A 76 -10.25 3.89 7.51
N PHE A 77 -11.34 3.13 7.39
CA PHE A 77 -11.82 2.61 6.11
C PHE A 77 -12.23 3.72 5.15
N ILE A 78 -12.98 4.72 5.63
CA ILE A 78 -13.41 5.87 4.84
C ILE A 78 -12.20 6.68 4.37
N ILE A 79 -11.29 7.03 5.28
CA ILE A 79 -10.09 7.80 4.95
C ILE A 79 -9.20 7.03 3.97
N GLY A 80 -8.95 5.74 4.20
CA GLY A 80 -8.12 4.91 3.34
C GLY A 80 -8.70 4.76 1.94
N SER A 81 -9.99 4.45 1.84
CA SER A 81 -10.68 4.30 0.55
C SER A 81 -10.78 5.62 -0.21
N GLY A 82 -11.08 6.72 0.50
CA GLY A 82 -11.12 8.05 -0.10
C GLY A 82 -9.75 8.50 -0.61
N ALA A 83 -8.69 8.31 0.17
CA ALA A 83 -7.32 8.59 -0.26
C ALA A 83 -6.92 7.75 -1.47
N MET A 84 -7.26 6.46 -1.47
CA MET A 84 -7.02 5.54 -2.58
C MET A 84 -7.70 6.04 -3.87
N LEU A 85 -8.98 6.40 -3.81
CA LEU A 85 -9.73 6.88 -4.97
C LEU A 85 -9.15 8.19 -5.52
N ILE A 86 -8.87 9.17 -4.66
CA ILE A 86 -8.26 10.45 -5.06
C ILE A 86 -6.90 10.20 -5.73
N SER A 87 -6.06 9.37 -5.09
CA SER A 87 -4.74 9.01 -5.59
C SER A 87 -4.81 8.31 -6.94
N LEU A 88 -5.72 7.34 -7.09
CA LEU A 88 -5.93 6.61 -8.34
C LEU A 88 -6.38 7.53 -9.46
N LEU A 89 -7.36 8.40 -9.23
CA LEU A 89 -7.86 9.34 -10.24
C LEU A 89 -6.73 10.25 -10.73
N VAL A 90 -6.00 10.87 -9.81
CA VAL A 90 -4.87 11.75 -10.15
C VAL A 90 -3.79 10.98 -10.91
N ALA A 91 -3.42 9.80 -10.41
CA ALA A 91 -2.38 8.97 -11.00
C ALA A 91 -2.76 8.40 -12.37
N MET A 92 -4.04 8.13 -12.61
CA MET A 92 -4.56 7.67 -13.89
C MET A 92 -4.39 8.75 -14.95
N PHE A 93 -4.86 9.97 -14.69
CA PHE A 93 -4.70 11.09 -15.62
C PHE A 93 -3.22 11.46 -15.83
N ALA A 94 -2.44 11.56 -14.74
CA ALA A 94 -1.03 11.87 -14.82
C ALA A 94 -0.25 10.77 -15.54
N GLY A 95 -0.51 9.51 -15.22
CA GLY A 95 0.16 8.35 -15.79
C GLY A 95 -0.16 8.17 -17.28
N TYR A 96 -1.42 8.35 -17.67
CA TYR A 96 -1.84 8.33 -19.07
C TYR A 96 -1.21 9.50 -19.83
N GLY A 97 -1.29 10.72 -19.31
CA GLY A 97 -0.71 11.91 -19.92
C GLY A 97 0.80 11.76 -20.10
N LEU A 98 1.49 11.28 -19.06
CA LEU A 98 2.91 11.00 -19.11
C LEU A 98 3.24 9.83 -20.03
N SER A 99 2.38 8.83 -20.23
CA SER A 99 2.64 7.75 -21.18
C SER A 99 2.45 8.24 -22.63
N ARG A 100 1.28 8.81 -22.95
CA ARG A 100 0.81 9.07 -24.32
C ARG A 100 1.19 10.42 -24.90
N VAL A 101 1.32 11.46 -24.07
CA VAL A 101 1.60 12.81 -24.57
C VAL A 101 3.11 12.99 -24.71
N ARG A 102 3.53 13.39 -25.92
CA ARG A 102 4.92 13.77 -26.20
C ARG A 102 5.09 15.27 -25.96
N PHE A 103 5.78 15.62 -24.88
CA PHE A 103 6.12 17.02 -24.57
C PHE A 103 7.57 17.13 -24.07
N LYS A 104 8.19 18.29 -24.31
CA LYS A 104 9.55 18.58 -23.85
C LYS A 104 9.57 18.63 -22.31
N GLY A 105 10.50 17.92 -21.68
CA GLY A 105 10.65 17.91 -20.22
C GLY A 105 9.89 16.79 -19.48
N LYS A 106 9.22 15.86 -20.18
CA LYS A 106 8.53 14.69 -19.57
C LYS A 106 9.38 13.93 -18.54
N GLN A 107 10.66 13.70 -18.84
CA GLN A 107 11.57 13.00 -17.93
C GLN A 107 11.88 13.83 -16.66
N ILE A 108 11.98 15.16 -16.80
CA ILE A 108 12.22 16.05 -15.67
C ILE A 108 11.01 16.02 -14.75
N VAL A 109 9.79 16.20 -15.30
CA VAL A 109 8.54 16.12 -14.54
C VAL A 109 8.45 14.79 -13.77
N MET A 110 8.71 13.67 -14.45
CA MET A 110 8.68 12.35 -13.82
C MET A 110 9.67 12.22 -12.66
N THR A 111 10.91 12.63 -12.90
CA THR A 111 11.98 12.55 -11.89
C THR A 111 11.68 13.45 -10.70
N THR A 112 11.22 14.68 -10.95
CA THR A 112 10.86 15.65 -9.91
C THR A 112 9.72 15.15 -9.03
N ILE A 113 8.67 14.56 -9.62
CA ILE A 113 7.54 13.98 -8.86
C ILE A 113 8.05 12.87 -7.91
N LEU A 114 8.97 12.03 -8.36
CA LEU A 114 9.56 10.97 -7.53
C LEU A 114 10.52 11.52 -6.46
N LEU A 115 11.31 12.54 -6.79
CA LEU A 115 12.23 13.16 -5.83
C LEU A 115 11.49 13.82 -4.67
N PHE A 116 10.33 14.44 -4.91
CA PHE A 116 9.51 15.00 -3.83
C PHE A 116 9.01 13.94 -2.86
N GLN A 117 8.90 12.67 -3.28
CA GLN A 117 8.54 11.57 -2.38
C GLN A 117 9.67 11.18 -1.41
N MET A 118 10.91 11.54 -1.72
CA MET A 118 12.06 11.28 -0.84
C MET A 118 12.14 12.26 0.34
N VAL A 119 11.31 13.31 0.34
CA VAL A 119 11.23 14.25 1.46
C VAL A 119 10.70 13.50 2.69
N PRO A 120 11.41 13.52 3.83
CA PRO A 120 10.98 12.79 5.01
C PRO A 120 9.67 13.35 5.55
N ILE A 121 8.70 12.47 5.82
CA ILE A 121 7.35 12.85 6.26
C ILE A 121 7.38 13.74 7.51
N LEU A 122 8.29 13.47 8.44
CA LEU A 122 8.45 14.23 9.68
C LEU A 122 8.84 15.70 9.42
N ALA A 123 9.63 15.97 8.37
CA ALA A 123 9.99 17.34 8.00
C ALA A 123 8.80 18.13 7.43
N THR A 124 7.81 17.45 6.86
CA THR A 124 6.61 18.08 6.29
C THR A 124 5.49 18.30 7.31
N LEU A 125 5.61 17.77 8.52
CA LEU A 125 4.51 17.75 9.49
C LEU A 125 4.10 19.14 9.96
N ILE A 126 5.07 19.99 10.36
CA ILE A 126 4.82 21.37 10.81
C ILE A 126 4.18 22.22 9.70
N PRO A 127 4.74 22.30 8.48
CA PRO A 127 4.12 23.11 7.41
C PRO A 127 2.75 22.57 7.02
N LEU A 128 2.56 21.25 6.92
CA LEU A 128 1.24 20.67 6.64
C LEU A 128 0.22 21.04 7.73
N TYR A 129 0.60 20.97 9.01
CA TYR A 129 -0.27 21.38 10.11
C TYR A 129 -0.70 22.85 9.98
N GLN A 130 0.25 23.76 9.72
CA GLN A 130 -0.05 25.18 9.55
C GLN A 130 -0.97 25.42 8.35
N THR A 131 -0.63 24.88 7.19
CA THR A 131 -1.41 25.01 5.96
C THR A 131 -2.82 24.45 6.12
N PHE A 132 -2.96 23.23 6.63
CA PHE A 132 -4.28 22.59 6.77
C PHE A 132 -5.13 23.27 7.85
N SER A 133 -4.52 23.82 8.89
CA SER A 133 -5.25 24.62 9.90
C SER A 133 -5.79 25.91 9.30
N GLN A 134 -5.00 26.61 8.47
CA GLN A 134 -5.43 27.84 7.79
C GLN A 134 -6.60 27.59 6.84
N TYR A 135 -6.60 26.46 6.13
CA TYR A 135 -7.69 26.08 5.22
C TYR A 135 -8.86 25.34 5.90
N GLY A 136 -8.87 25.20 7.24
CA GLY A 136 -9.92 24.49 7.96
C GLY A 136 -9.98 22.97 7.68
N LEU A 137 -8.93 22.40 7.09
CA LEU A 137 -8.79 20.97 6.81
C LEU A 137 -8.18 20.20 7.98
N TYR A 138 -7.70 20.91 9.01
CA TYR A 138 -7.19 20.29 10.22
C TYR A 138 -8.27 19.49 10.95
N ASN A 139 -7.89 18.30 11.44
CA ASN A 139 -8.78 17.38 12.14
C ASN A 139 -10.03 16.97 11.33
N THR A 140 -9.91 16.88 10.00
CA THR A 140 -10.97 16.43 9.09
C THR A 140 -10.57 15.17 8.33
N HIS A 141 -11.56 14.36 7.91
CA HIS A 141 -11.31 13.21 7.05
C HIS A 141 -10.74 13.61 5.69
N LEU A 142 -11.30 14.66 5.05
CA LEU A 142 -10.83 15.15 3.76
C LEU A 142 -9.36 15.59 3.83
N GLY A 143 -8.97 16.29 4.91
CA GLY A 143 -7.59 16.69 5.10
C GLY A 143 -6.63 15.49 5.13
N LEU A 144 -6.97 14.46 5.90
CA LEU A 144 -6.16 13.23 5.95
C LEU A 144 -6.15 12.47 4.62
N MET A 145 -7.29 12.41 3.92
CA MET A 145 -7.37 11.78 2.60
C MET A 145 -6.43 12.45 1.59
N LEU A 146 -6.40 13.78 1.56
CA LEU A 146 -5.52 14.55 0.66
C LEU A 146 -4.05 14.32 0.97
N ILE A 147 -3.67 14.29 2.26
CA ILE A 147 -2.30 14.02 2.69
C ILE A 147 -1.86 12.62 2.23
N TYR A 148 -2.68 11.59 2.47
CA TYR A 148 -2.37 10.22 2.05
C TYR A 148 -2.38 10.05 0.53
N ALA A 149 -3.31 10.71 -0.17
CA ALA A 149 -3.36 10.70 -1.63
C ALA A 149 -2.09 11.33 -2.23
N THR A 150 -1.65 12.46 -1.70
CA THR A 150 -0.43 13.16 -2.16
C THR A 150 0.82 12.30 -2.01
N GLN A 151 0.91 11.50 -0.93
CA GLN A 151 2.06 10.61 -0.71
C GLN A 151 2.10 9.41 -1.65
N THR A 152 0.93 8.91 -2.06
CA THR A 152 0.82 7.70 -2.89
C THR A 152 0.73 8.00 -4.37
N ALA A 153 0.21 9.17 -4.76
CA ALA A 153 0.01 9.56 -6.15
C ALA A 153 1.28 9.54 -7.01
N PRO A 154 2.48 9.97 -6.53
CA PRO A 154 3.73 9.88 -7.29
C PRO A 154 4.08 8.44 -7.73
N MET A 155 4.09 7.51 -6.77
CA MET A 155 4.40 6.11 -7.04
C MET A 155 3.32 5.47 -7.92
N ASN A 156 2.03 5.75 -7.64
CA ASN A 156 0.92 5.25 -8.46
C ASN A 156 0.99 5.78 -9.90
N THR A 157 1.37 7.05 -10.08
CA THR A 157 1.56 7.66 -11.41
C THR A 157 2.66 6.93 -12.17
N TRP A 158 3.78 6.62 -11.48
CA TRP A 158 4.88 5.88 -12.09
C TRP A 158 4.49 4.45 -12.48
N LEU A 159 3.78 3.76 -11.60
CA LEU A 159 3.26 2.41 -11.86
C LEU A 159 2.28 2.40 -13.03
N LEU A 160 1.28 3.29 -13.03
CA LEU A 160 0.27 3.37 -14.10
C LEU A 160 0.89 3.79 -15.43
N LYS A 161 1.83 4.75 -15.43
CA LYS A 161 2.61 5.11 -16.62
C LYS A 161 3.34 3.88 -17.17
N GLY A 162 4.01 3.12 -16.31
CA GLY A 162 4.69 1.88 -16.69
C GLY A 162 3.74 0.84 -17.29
N TYR A 163 2.53 0.70 -16.73
CA TYR A 163 1.50 -0.18 -17.26
C TYR A 163 0.97 0.30 -18.61
N PHE A 164 0.59 1.57 -18.74
CA PHE A 164 0.13 2.15 -20.00
C PHE A 164 1.16 2.00 -21.12
N ASP A 165 2.44 2.15 -20.82
CA ASP A 165 3.52 1.95 -21.81
C ASP A 165 3.57 0.53 -22.40
N THR A 166 3.02 -0.48 -21.72
CA THR A 166 2.93 -1.86 -22.24
C THR A 166 1.77 -2.07 -23.22
N ILE A 167 0.77 -1.18 -23.20
CA ILE A 167 -0.41 -1.28 -24.06
C ILE A 167 -0.07 -0.67 -25.44
N PRO A 168 -0.26 -1.40 -26.56
CA PRO A 168 0.02 -0.90 -27.90
C PRO A 168 -0.83 0.32 -28.28
N TYR A 169 -0.19 1.31 -28.92
CA TYR A 169 -0.87 2.52 -29.41
C TYR A 169 -2.00 2.23 -30.40
N SER A 170 -1.90 1.14 -31.17
CA SER A 170 -2.88 0.78 -32.20
C SER A 170 -4.29 0.53 -31.66
N ILE A 171 -4.42 0.11 -30.40
CA ILE A 171 -5.72 -0.12 -29.76
C ILE A 171 -6.44 1.22 -29.55
N GLU A 172 -5.71 2.25 -29.08
CA GLU A 172 -6.26 3.59 -28.88
C GLU A 172 -6.52 4.31 -30.20
N GLU A 173 -5.66 4.11 -31.21
CA GLU A 173 -5.87 4.65 -32.56
C GLU A 173 -7.12 4.07 -33.22
N ALA A 174 -7.36 2.76 -33.09
CA ALA A 174 -8.58 2.13 -33.60
C ALA A 174 -9.84 2.71 -32.93
N ALA A 175 -9.82 2.86 -31.60
CA ALA A 175 -10.92 3.49 -30.87
C ALA A 175 -11.20 4.95 -31.30
N GLN A 176 -10.14 5.71 -31.63
CA GLN A 176 -10.29 7.08 -32.15
C GLN A 176 -10.85 7.10 -33.57
N ILE A 177 -10.52 6.12 -34.42
CA ILE A 177 -11.13 5.94 -35.75
C ILE A 177 -12.62 5.63 -35.62
N ASP A 178 -13.02 4.85 -34.60
CA ASP A 178 -14.42 4.57 -34.25
C ASP A 178 -15.16 5.80 -33.65
N GLY A 179 -14.49 6.94 -33.53
CA GLY A 179 -15.08 8.21 -33.09
C GLY A 179 -15.02 8.45 -31.58
N LEU A 180 -14.31 7.61 -30.80
CA LEU A 180 -14.14 7.85 -29.38
C LEU A 180 -13.15 9.00 -29.11
N SER A 181 -13.51 9.88 -28.19
CA SER A 181 -12.60 10.91 -27.68
C SER A 181 -11.49 10.28 -26.83
N ARG A 182 -10.35 10.96 -26.67
CA ARG A 182 -9.22 10.50 -25.83
C ARG A 182 -9.62 10.17 -24.39
N LEU A 183 -10.58 10.90 -23.83
CA LEU A 183 -11.07 10.64 -22.47
C LEU A 183 -11.97 9.42 -22.42
N ALA A 184 -12.68 9.10 -23.51
CA ALA A 184 -13.45 7.86 -23.62
C ALA A 184 -12.57 6.65 -23.96
N THR A 185 -11.35 6.86 -24.46
CA THR A 185 -10.36 5.80 -24.68
C THR A 185 -9.59 5.42 -23.41
N LEU A 186 -9.62 6.28 -22.40
CA LEU A 186 -8.97 6.13 -21.10
C LEU A 186 -9.88 5.35 -20.14
#